data_AF-A0A7J6EKS1-F1
#
_entry.id   AF-A0A7J6EKS1-F1
#
_cell.length_a   1.000
_cell.length_b   1.000
_cell.length_c   1.000
_cell.angle_alpha   90.00
_cell.angle_beta   90.00
_cell.angle_gamma   90.00
#
_symmetry.space_group_name_H-M   'P 1'
#
loop_
_entity.id
_entity.type
_entity.pdbx_description
1 polymer ?
#
loop_
_entity_poly.entity_id
_entity_poly.type
_entity_poly.pdbx_seq_one_letter_code
_entity_poly.pdbx_strand_id
1 'polypeptide(L)'
;MVHVNFYRNYGKTFKKPRRPYEKERLDAELKLVGEYGLRCKRELWRVQYVLSRIRNNARMLLTLDEKNPRRIFEGEALLRRMNRYGLLDESQNKLDYVLALTVENFLERRLQTLVFKSGMAKSIHHARVLIRQRHIRVGRQVVNIPSFMVRVDSQKHIDFSLTSPFGGGRPGRVKRKNQKAAAKKASGVWSTTMVHVNFYRNYGKTFKKPRRPYEKERLDAELKLVGEYGLRCKRELWRVQYVLSRIRNNARMLLTLDEKNPRRIFEGEALLRRMNRYGLLDESQNKLDYVLALTVENFLERRLQTLVFKSGMAKSIHHARVLIRQRHIRVGRQVVNIPSFMVRVDSQKHIDFSLTSPFGGGRPGRVKRKNQKAAAKKASGGDGDEEDEE
;
A
#
# COMPACT_ATOMS: atom_id res chain seq x y z
N MET A 1 13.36 25.59 -24.82
CA MET A 1 12.15 25.81 -23.98
C MET A 1 11.40 24.49 -23.81
N VAL A 2 11.06 24.10 -22.58
CA VAL A 2 10.27 22.87 -22.34
C VAL A 2 8.80 23.18 -22.62
N HIS A 3 8.29 22.72 -23.76
CA HIS A 3 6.85 22.78 -24.06
C HIS A 3 6.09 21.82 -23.14
N VAL A 4 5.27 22.37 -22.25
CA VAL A 4 4.33 21.60 -21.43
C VAL A 4 3.02 21.47 -22.22
N ASN A 5 2.83 20.34 -22.91
CA ASN A 5 1.70 20.15 -23.84
C ASN A 5 0.30 20.11 -23.19
N PHE A 6 0.16 19.87 -21.87
CA PHE A 6 -1.15 19.83 -21.22
C PHE A 6 -1.09 20.19 -19.73
N TYR A 7 -1.83 21.20 -19.30
CA TYR A 7 -2.06 21.50 -17.88
C TYR A 7 -3.21 20.64 -17.34
N ARG A 8 -2.93 19.80 -16.33
CA ARG A 8 -3.97 19.16 -15.52
C ARG A 8 -4.08 19.84 -14.16
N ASN A 9 -5.15 20.58 -13.95
CA ASN A 9 -5.41 21.29 -12.70
C ASN A 9 -5.96 20.34 -11.63
N TYR A 10 -5.07 19.74 -10.84
CA TYR A 10 -5.44 18.98 -9.64
C TYR A 10 -5.47 19.90 -8.40
N GLY A 11 -6.68 20.33 -8.00
CA GLY A 11 -6.88 21.11 -6.79
C GLY A 11 -6.63 20.30 -5.50
N LYS A 12 -6.16 20.97 -4.45
CA LYS A 12 -6.04 20.37 -3.11
C LYS A 12 -7.43 20.11 -2.52
N THR A 13 -7.63 18.93 -1.93
CA THR A 13 -8.92 18.50 -1.36
C THR A 13 -8.95 18.45 0.17
N PHE A 14 -7.80 18.60 0.83
CA PHE A 14 -7.67 18.70 2.29
C PHE A 14 -6.33 19.37 2.63
N LYS A 15 -6.21 19.87 3.86
CA LYS A 15 -4.95 20.34 4.44
C LYS A 15 -4.65 19.54 5.70
N LYS A 16 -3.37 19.25 5.94
CA LYS A 16 -2.93 18.63 7.20
C LYS A 16 -2.84 19.71 8.29
N PRO A 17 -3.07 19.35 9.56
CA PRO A 17 -2.84 20.24 10.70
C PRO A 17 -1.41 20.79 10.71
N ARG A 18 -1.25 22.06 11.10
CA ARG A 18 0.07 22.71 11.19
C ARG A 18 0.95 22.08 12.28
N ARG A 19 0.35 21.73 13.42
CA ARG A 19 1.02 21.08 14.57
C ARG A 19 0.54 19.62 14.72
N PRO A 20 1.33 18.63 14.24
CA PRO A 20 0.87 17.24 14.20
C PRO A 20 0.70 16.54 15.55
N TYR A 21 1.38 16.99 16.60
CA TYR A 21 1.48 16.28 17.89
C TYR A 21 0.84 17.00 19.08
N GLU A 22 -0.09 17.91 18.80
CA GLU A 22 -0.87 18.59 19.83
C GLU A 22 -1.92 17.64 20.43
N LYS A 23 -1.79 17.33 21.72
CA LYS A 23 -2.59 16.32 22.42
C LYS A 23 -4.09 16.62 22.37
N GLU A 24 -4.48 17.84 22.76
CA GLU A 24 -5.89 18.28 22.77
C GLU A 24 -6.55 18.13 21.39
N ARG A 25 -5.85 18.56 20.32
CA ARG A 25 -6.32 18.39 18.95
C ARG A 25 -6.46 16.91 18.59
N LEU A 26 -5.47 16.08 18.94
CA LEU A 26 -5.49 14.66 18.61
C LEU A 26 -6.68 13.96 19.28
N ASP A 27 -6.97 14.29 20.54
CA ASP A 27 -8.05 13.74 21.35
C ASP A 27 -9.42 14.21 20.84
N ALA A 28 -9.59 15.51 20.58
CA ALA A 28 -10.81 16.06 19.98
C ALA A 28 -11.12 15.44 18.60
N GLU A 29 -10.10 15.29 17.75
CA GLU A 29 -10.25 14.61 16.47
C GLU A 29 -10.59 13.13 16.63
N LEU A 30 -10.06 12.46 17.66
CA LEU A 30 -10.33 11.04 17.90
C LEU A 30 -11.77 10.83 18.35
N LYS A 31 -12.28 11.71 19.23
CA LYS A 31 -13.67 11.71 19.69
C LYS A 31 -14.63 11.82 18.51
N LEU A 32 -14.44 12.82 17.64
CA LEU A 32 -15.25 12.99 16.43
C LEU A 32 -15.12 11.81 15.45
N VAL A 33 -13.92 11.24 15.30
CA VAL A 33 -13.71 10.06 14.44
C VAL A 33 -14.46 8.84 14.97
N GLY A 34 -14.50 8.66 16.29
CA GLY A 34 -15.23 7.60 16.98
C GLY A 34 -16.74 7.78 16.84
N GLU A 35 -17.26 8.94 17.25
CA GLU A 35 -18.69 9.28 17.21
C GLU A 35 -19.27 9.13 15.81
N TYR A 36 -18.59 9.61 14.77
CA TYR A 36 -19.08 9.58 13.40
C TYR A 36 -18.58 8.38 12.58
N GLY A 37 -17.89 7.43 13.22
CA GLY A 37 -17.38 6.20 12.62
C GLY A 37 -16.57 6.44 11.33
N LEU A 38 -15.65 7.41 11.37
CA LEU A 38 -14.77 7.76 10.25
C LEU A 38 -13.67 6.71 10.07
N ARG A 39 -13.28 6.41 8.84
CA ARG A 39 -12.20 5.42 8.59
C ARG A 39 -10.83 5.96 8.97
N CYS A 40 -10.60 7.26 8.79
CA CYS A 40 -9.32 7.89 9.06
C CYS A 40 -9.48 9.40 9.30
N LYS A 41 -8.52 9.99 10.02
CA LYS A 41 -8.45 11.45 10.29
C LYS A 41 -8.45 12.30 9.01
N ARG A 42 -8.04 11.74 7.87
CA ARG A 42 -8.11 12.42 6.57
C ARG A 42 -9.55 12.77 6.15
N GLU A 43 -10.55 11.95 6.52
CA GLU A 43 -11.95 12.28 6.24
C GLU A 43 -12.37 13.53 7.03
N LEU A 44 -11.96 13.65 8.29
CA LEU A 44 -12.19 14.82 9.12
C LEU A 44 -11.50 16.06 8.55
N TRP A 45 -10.24 15.93 8.14
CA TRP A 45 -9.47 17.04 7.56
C TRP A 45 -10.03 17.55 6.22
N ARG A 46 -10.75 16.71 5.47
CA ARG A 46 -11.50 17.15 4.27
C ARG A 46 -12.65 18.06 4.67
N VAL A 47 -13.43 17.69 5.68
CA VAL A 47 -14.56 18.49 6.16
C VAL A 47 -14.06 19.82 6.74
N GLN A 48 -13.03 19.78 7.59
CA GLN A 48 -12.39 21.00 8.13
C GLN A 48 -11.87 21.92 7.01
N TYR A 49 -11.29 21.35 5.95
CA TYR A 49 -10.81 22.14 4.83
C TYR A 49 -11.95 22.78 4.03
N VAL A 50 -13.04 22.05 3.79
CA VAL A 50 -14.25 22.59 3.13
C VAL A 50 -14.87 23.71 3.98
N LEU A 51 -15.03 23.47 5.28
CA LEU A 51 -15.54 24.46 6.24
C LEU A 51 -14.67 25.72 6.26
N SER A 52 -13.35 25.57 6.28
CA SER A 52 -12.41 26.70 6.20
C SER A 52 -12.57 27.50 4.91
N ARG A 53 -12.81 26.85 3.76
CA ARG A 53 -13.07 27.55 2.50
C ARG A 53 -14.40 28.30 2.54
N ILE A 54 -15.45 27.67 3.04
CA ILE A 54 -16.78 28.29 3.19
C ILE A 54 -16.71 29.52 4.10
N ARG A 55 -16.07 29.41 5.27
CA ARG A 55 -15.88 30.53 6.19
C ARG A 55 -15.03 31.64 5.61
N ASN A 56 -13.96 31.32 4.88
CA ASN A 56 -13.15 32.34 4.22
C ASN A 56 -13.95 33.10 3.15
N ASN A 57 -14.76 32.39 2.36
CA ASN A 57 -15.64 33.05 1.40
C ASN A 57 -16.65 33.96 2.12
N ALA A 58 -17.28 33.49 3.20
CA ALA A 58 -18.21 34.30 3.98
C ALA A 58 -17.54 35.56 4.56
N ARG A 59 -16.32 35.44 5.12
CA ARG A 59 -15.54 36.59 5.61
C ARG A 59 -15.27 37.62 4.52
N MET A 60 -14.85 37.18 3.34
CA MET A 60 -14.61 38.08 2.20
C MET A 60 -15.88 38.78 1.71
N LEU A 61 -17.04 38.15 1.85
CA LEU A 61 -18.32 38.77 1.49
C LEU A 61 -18.78 39.77 2.55
N LEU A 62 -18.54 39.47 3.83
CA LEU A 62 -18.89 40.37 4.94
C LEU A 62 -18.04 41.65 4.98
N THR A 63 -16.85 41.66 4.39
CA THR A 63 -16.04 42.89 4.26
C THR A 63 -16.56 43.83 3.18
N LEU A 64 -17.42 43.36 2.28
CA LEU A 64 -18.01 44.20 1.23
C LEU A 64 -19.24 44.93 1.76
N ASP A 65 -19.53 46.10 1.19
CA ASP A 65 -20.76 46.84 1.50
C ASP A 65 -22.02 46.01 1.18
N GLU A 66 -23.10 46.25 1.93
CA GLU A 66 -24.36 45.49 1.84
C GLU A 66 -25.00 45.56 0.45
N LYS A 67 -24.87 46.71 -0.22
CA LYS A 67 -25.42 46.94 -1.57
C LYS A 67 -24.53 46.43 -2.69
N ASN A 68 -23.35 45.87 -2.38
CA ASN A 68 -22.43 45.40 -3.40
C ASN A 68 -23.03 44.18 -4.15
N PRO A 69 -23.07 44.20 -5.50
CA PRO A 69 -23.70 43.14 -6.29
C PRO A 69 -23.06 41.76 -6.06
N ARG A 70 -21.75 41.73 -5.78
CA ARG A 70 -21.04 40.49 -5.47
C ARG A 70 -21.48 39.90 -4.13
N ARG A 71 -21.68 40.74 -3.11
CA ARG A 71 -22.14 40.30 -1.78
C ARG A 71 -23.54 39.71 -1.86
N ILE A 72 -24.44 40.38 -2.58
CA ILE A 72 -25.82 39.93 -2.78
C ILE A 72 -25.82 38.58 -3.52
N PHE A 73 -25.17 38.51 -4.68
CA PHE A 73 -25.21 37.31 -5.52
C PHE A 73 -24.45 36.11 -4.91
N GLU A 74 -23.17 36.28 -4.55
CA GLU A 74 -22.36 35.19 -4.00
C GLU A 74 -22.79 34.81 -2.58
N GLY A 75 -23.26 35.79 -1.79
CA GLY A 75 -23.76 35.57 -0.43
C GLY A 75 -25.05 34.76 -0.45
N GLU A 76 -26.03 35.16 -1.26
CA GLU A 76 -27.28 34.41 -1.39
C GLU A 76 -27.05 33.02 -1.97
N ALA A 77 -26.16 32.87 -2.97
CA ALA A 77 -25.80 31.56 -3.51
C ALA A 77 -25.14 30.64 -2.47
N LEU A 78 -24.34 31.20 -1.56
CA LEU A 78 -23.75 30.46 -0.45
C LEU A 78 -24.81 30.01 0.54
N LEU A 79 -25.72 30.90 0.95
CA LEU A 79 -26.81 30.62 1.87
C LEU A 79 -27.79 29.57 1.31
N ARG A 80 -28.23 29.72 0.06
CA ARG A 80 -29.06 28.71 -0.63
C ARG A 80 -28.41 27.33 -0.64
N ARG A 81 -27.07 27.27 -0.79
CA ARG A 81 -26.34 25.99 -0.74
C ARG A 81 -26.34 25.41 0.67
N MET A 82 -26.15 26.23 1.71
CA MET A 82 -26.17 25.77 3.10
C MET A 82 -27.56 25.26 3.50
N ASN A 83 -28.63 25.99 3.16
CA ASN A 83 -30.02 25.61 3.44
C ASN A 83 -30.40 24.32 2.70
N ARG A 84 -30.01 24.17 1.42
CA ARG A 84 -30.25 22.96 0.62
C ARG A 84 -29.67 21.69 1.26
N TYR A 85 -28.54 21.80 1.94
CA TYR A 85 -27.91 20.69 2.64
C TYR A 85 -28.37 20.55 4.11
N GLY A 86 -29.20 21.47 4.60
CA GLY A 86 -29.69 21.48 5.98
C GLY A 86 -28.57 21.76 6.98
N LEU A 87 -27.63 22.64 6.62
CA LEU A 87 -26.52 23.05 7.49
C LEU A 87 -26.87 24.29 8.33
N LEU A 88 -27.84 25.08 7.88
CA LEU A 88 -28.42 26.22 8.58
C LEU A 88 -29.94 26.01 8.67
N ASP A 89 -30.52 26.54 9.73
CA ASP A 89 -31.96 26.63 9.89
C ASP A 89 -32.55 27.82 9.12
N GLU A 90 -33.84 27.81 8.83
CA GLU A 90 -34.52 28.88 8.07
C GLU A 90 -34.45 30.23 8.80
N SER A 91 -34.44 30.19 10.13
CA SER A 91 -34.23 31.36 11.00
C SER A 91 -32.81 31.94 10.93
N GLN A 92 -31.83 31.15 10.47
CA GLN A 92 -30.39 31.47 10.48
C GLN A 92 -29.87 31.89 9.10
N ASN A 93 -30.71 32.52 8.29
CA ASN A 93 -30.40 32.86 6.90
C ASN A 93 -29.55 34.15 6.76
N LYS A 94 -28.46 34.25 7.52
CA LYS A 94 -27.48 35.36 7.47
C LYS A 94 -26.05 34.80 7.38
N LEU A 95 -25.15 35.58 6.78
CA LEU A 95 -23.75 35.17 6.59
C LEU A 95 -23.00 34.98 7.91
N ASP A 96 -23.44 35.61 9.00
CA ASP A 96 -22.82 35.48 10.33
C ASP A 96 -22.94 34.06 10.88
N TYR A 97 -24.08 33.40 10.66
CA TYR A 97 -24.29 32.00 11.07
C TYR A 97 -23.40 31.03 10.29
N VAL A 98 -22.99 31.38 9.06
CA VAL A 98 -22.02 30.58 8.28
C VAL A 98 -20.66 30.53 8.97
N LEU A 99 -20.27 31.59 9.70
CA LEU A 99 -19.02 31.61 10.47
C LEU A 99 -19.08 30.67 11.68
N ALA A 100 -20.26 30.56 12.30
CA ALA A 100 -20.51 29.72 13.47
C ALA A 100 -20.60 28.22 13.18
N LEU A 101 -20.80 27.81 11.91
CA LEU A 101 -20.94 26.40 11.52
C LEU A 101 -19.83 25.52 12.09
N THR A 102 -20.16 24.43 12.77
CA THR A 102 -19.18 23.49 13.31
C THR A 102 -18.88 22.36 12.33
N VAL A 103 -17.86 21.53 12.63
CA VAL A 103 -17.55 20.34 11.83
C VAL A 103 -18.64 19.28 11.99
N GLU A 104 -19.29 19.24 13.15
CA GLU A 104 -20.38 18.31 13.46
C GLU A 104 -21.56 18.52 12.52
N ASN A 105 -21.99 19.77 12.28
CA ASN A 105 -23.06 20.11 11.34
C ASN A 105 -22.88 19.42 9.97
N PHE A 106 -21.64 19.36 9.46
CA PHE A 106 -21.33 18.68 8.20
C PHE A 106 -21.31 17.16 8.33
N LEU A 107 -20.79 16.65 9.45
CA LEU A 107 -20.72 15.21 9.68
C LEU A 107 -22.11 14.60 9.86
N GLU A 108 -23.04 15.31 10.52
CA GLU A 108 -24.42 14.87 10.72
C GLU A 108 -25.20 14.74 9.41
N ARG A 109 -24.95 15.61 8.43
CA ARG A 109 -25.63 15.61 7.12
C ARG A 109 -25.08 14.59 6.12
N ARG A 110 -24.13 13.74 6.53
CA ARG A 110 -23.60 12.67 5.68
C ARG A 110 -24.60 11.53 5.54
N LEU A 111 -24.56 10.83 4.40
CA LEU A 111 -25.39 9.66 4.19
C LEU A 111 -25.17 8.59 5.26
N GLN A 112 -23.92 8.38 5.70
CA GLN A 112 -23.60 7.40 6.74
C GLN A 112 -24.32 7.66 8.07
N THR A 113 -24.32 8.92 8.53
CA THR A 113 -24.96 9.31 9.79
C THR A 113 -26.47 9.30 9.65
N LEU A 114 -26.99 9.79 8.52
CA LEU A 114 -28.43 9.78 8.25
C LEU A 114 -29.00 8.37 8.19
N VAL A 115 -28.30 7.41 7.58
CA VAL A 115 -28.70 5.98 7.55
C VAL A 115 -28.68 5.35 8.95
N PHE A 116 -27.80 5.81 9.83
CA PHE A 116 -27.80 5.38 11.22
C PHE A 116 -28.93 6.02 12.02
N LYS A 117 -29.11 7.35 11.91
CA LYS A 117 -30.20 8.11 12.56
C LYS A 117 -31.58 7.65 12.09
N SER A 118 -31.73 7.17 10.84
CA SER A 118 -32.98 6.60 10.31
C SER A 118 -33.27 5.16 10.76
N GLY A 119 -32.41 4.56 11.59
CA GLY A 119 -32.61 3.20 12.12
C GLY A 119 -32.33 2.06 11.12
N MET A 120 -31.94 2.36 9.88
CA MET A 120 -31.63 1.34 8.86
C MET A 120 -30.39 0.50 9.18
N ALA A 121 -29.50 1.00 10.04
CA ALA A 121 -28.28 0.33 10.43
C ALA A 121 -28.14 0.27 11.95
N LYS A 122 -27.77 -0.91 12.46
CA LYS A 122 -27.47 -1.15 13.89
C LYS A 122 -26.36 -0.27 14.48
N SER A 123 -25.43 0.23 13.66
CA SER A 123 -24.33 1.10 14.10
C SER A 123 -23.84 1.97 12.95
N ILE A 124 -23.13 3.05 13.27
CA ILE A 124 -22.55 3.96 12.28
C ILE A 124 -21.54 3.24 11.37
N HIS A 125 -20.81 2.28 11.92
CA HIS A 125 -19.92 1.41 11.13
C HIS A 125 -20.70 0.44 10.24
N HIS A 126 -21.84 -0.09 10.71
CA HIS A 126 -22.72 -0.92 9.91
C HIS A 126 -23.33 -0.12 8.74
N ALA A 127 -23.77 1.12 8.96
CA ALA A 127 -24.26 2.01 7.92
C ALA A 127 -23.23 2.18 6.78
N ARG A 128 -21.96 2.37 7.15
CA ARG A 128 -20.85 2.46 6.18
C ARG A 128 -20.68 1.19 5.36
N VAL A 129 -20.84 0.01 5.98
CA VAL A 129 -20.74 -1.27 5.27
C VAL A 129 -21.87 -1.40 4.25
N LEU A 130 -23.11 -1.11 4.66
CA LEU A 130 -24.30 -1.15 3.79
C LEU A 130 -24.14 -0.22 2.58
N ILE A 131 -23.72 1.02 2.81
CA ILE A 131 -23.48 2.00 1.73
C ILE A 131 -22.39 1.49 0.79
N ARG A 132 -21.21 1.08 1.30
CA ARG A 132 -20.10 0.63 0.43
C ARG A 132 -20.45 -0.63 -0.38
N GLN A 133 -21.30 -1.49 0.16
CA GLN A 133 -21.79 -2.69 -0.52
C GLN A 133 -22.98 -2.43 -1.45
N ARG A 134 -23.35 -1.15 -1.67
CA ARG A 134 -24.42 -0.73 -2.57
C ARG A 134 -25.82 -1.17 -2.13
N HIS A 135 -26.06 -1.24 -0.83
CA HIS A 135 -27.36 -1.59 -0.27
C HIS A 135 -28.28 -0.39 -0.03
N ILE A 136 -27.75 0.84 -0.05
CA ILE A 136 -28.52 2.06 0.20
C ILE A 136 -28.65 2.86 -1.10
N ARG A 137 -29.86 3.37 -1.35
CA ARG A 137 -30.15 4.33 -2.41
C ARG A 137 -30.64 5.66 -1.81
N VAL A 138 -30.41 6.74 -2.54
CA VAL A 138 -31.00 8.05 -2.29
C VAL A 138 -31.81 8.41 -3.53
N GLY A 139 -33.14 8.37 -3.42
CA GLY A 139 -34.04 8.44 -4.57
C GLY A 139 -33.81 7.25 -5.51
N ARG A 140 -33.56 7.54 -6.79
CA ARG A 140 -33.27 6.50 -7.81
C ARG A 140 -31.81 6.03 -7.81
N GLN A 141 -30.90 6.76 -7.17
CA GLN A 141 -29.47 6.49 -7.26
C GLN A 141 -28.97 5.61 -6.12
N VAL A 142 -28.31 4.49 -6.44
CA VAL A 142 -27.59 3.69 -5.46
C VAL A 142 -26.27 4.37 -5.12
N VAL A 143 -26.08 4.74 -3.84
CA VAL A 143 -24.90 5.51 -3.41
C VAL A 143 -23.92 4.59 -2.71
N ASN A 144 -22.66 4.58 -3.17
CA ASN A 144 -21.58 3.77 -2.58
C ASN A 144 -20.55 4.58 -1.79
N ILE A 145 -20.79 5.88 -1.59
CA ILE A 145 -19.88 6.82 -0.93
C ILE A 145 -20.47 7.24 0.43
N PRO A 146 -19.90 6.78 1.56
CA PRO A 146 -20.38 7.16 2.90
C PRO A 146 -20.25 8.64 3.24
N SER A 147 -19.39 9.37 2.51
CA SER A 147 -19.21 10.82 2.66
C SER A 147 -20.15 11.64 1.78
N PHE A 148 -21.12 11.02 1.13
CA PHE A 148 -22.11 11.74 0.32
C PHE A 148 -22.94 12.66 1.22
N MET A 149 -23.03 13.94 0.89
CA MET A 149 -23.87 14.90 1.60
C MET A 149 -25.28 14.84 1.02
N VAL A 150 -26.27 14.55 1.88
CA VAL A 150 -27.66 14.40 1.44
C VAL A 150 -28.39 15.73 1.59
N ARG A 151 -29.07 16.15 0.51
CA ARG A 151 -29.95 17.33 0.53
C ARG A 151 -31.17 17.07 1.39
N VAL A 152 -31.76 18.12 1.95
CA VAL A 152 -32.94 18.00 2.83
C VAL A 152 -34.09 17.28 2.11
N ASP A 153 -34.41 17.67 0.87
CA ASP A 153 -35.48 17.04 0.08
C ASP A 153 -35.23 15.57 -0.23
N SER A 154 -33.95 15.20 -0.42
CA SER A 154 -33.54 13.83 -0.74
C SER A 154 -33.48 12.93 0.49
N GLN A 155 -33.54 13.49 1.70
CA GLN A 155 -33.44 12.72 2.95
C GLN A 155 -34.61 11.75 3.13
N LYS A 156 -35.82 12.15 2.72
CA LYS A 156 -37.03 11.30 2.75
C LYS A 156 -36.93 10.09 1.82
N HIS A 157 -36.00 10.13 0.87
CA HIS A 157 -35.83 9.12 -0.17
C HIS A 157 -34.63 8.19 0.09
N ILE A 158 -34.13 8.14 1.33
CA ILE A 158 -33.08 7.21 1.73
C ILE A 158 -33.73 5.87 2.02
N ASP A 159 -33.47 4.87 1.17
CA ASP A 159 -34.04 3.54 1.30
C ASP A 159 -33.02 2.44 1.00
N PHE A 160 -33.38 1.19 1.33
CA PHE A 160 -32.67 0.05 0.77
C PHE A 160 -32.84 -0.02 -0.75
N SER A 161 -31.77 -0.38 -1.45
CA SER A 161 -31.82 -0.61 -2.89
C SER A 161 -32.74 -1.80 -3.19
N LEU A 162 -33.60 -1.68 -4.20
CA LEU A 162 -34.48 -2.76 -4.67
C LEU A 162 -33.69 -3.99 -5.12
N THR A 163 -32.47 -3.80 -5.62
CA THR A 163 -31.58 -4.90 -6.02
C THR A 163 -30.87 -5.55 -4.84
N SER A 164 -30.93 -4.94 -3.65
CA SER A 164 -30.30 -5.47 -2.45
C SER A 164 -31.15 -6.56 -1.79
N PRO A 165 -30.52 -7.54 -1.12
CA PRO A 165 -31.25 -8.52 -0.32
C PRO A 165 -32.18 -7.91 0.75
N PHE A 166 -31.91 -6.66 1.16
CA PHE A 166 -32.68 -5.94 2.18
C PHE A 166 -33.88 -5.19 1.59
N GLY A 167 -33.88 -4.91 0.29
CA GLY A 167 -34.96 -4.22 -0.44
C GLY A 167 -35.76 -5.13 -1.38
N GLY A 168 -35.79 -6.44 -1.11
CA GLY A 168 -36.52 -7.43 -1.94
C GLY A 168 -35.70 -8.07 -3.07
N GLY A 169 -34.44 -7.70 -3.23
CA GLY A 169 -33.53 -8.28 -4.22
C GLY A 169 -33.02 -9.68 -3.86
N ARG A 170 -32.32 -10.31 -4.81
CA ARG A 170 -31.88 -11.71 -4.69
C ARG A 170 -30.98 -11.90 -3.45
N PRO A 171 -31.24 -12.93 -2.61
CA PRO A 171 -30.44 -13.17 -1.41
C PRO A 171 -28.96 -13.40 -1.71
N GLY A 172 -28.09 -12.91 -0.83
CA GLY A 172 -26.64 -13.09 -0.95
C GLY A 172 -26.20 -14.56 -0.92
N ARG A 173 -24.98 -14.84 -1.42
CA ARG A 173 -24.44 -16.21 -1.57
C ARG A 173 -24.52 -17.03 -0.28
N VAL A 174 -24.20 -16.45 0.86
CA VAL A 174 -24.22 -17.14 2.17
C VAL A 174 -25.66 -17.50 2.55
N LYS A 175 -26.61 -16.56 2.44
CA LYS A 175 -28.04 -16.82 2.72
C LYS A 175 -28.59 -17.89 1.78
N ARG A 176 -28.23 -17.86 0.49
CA ARG A 176 -28.57 -18.92 -0.48
C ARG A 176 -27.95 -20.27 -0.14
N LYS A 177 -26.69 -20.31 0.31
CA LYS A 177 -26.01 -21.54 0.74
C LYS A 177 -26.71 -22.12 1.97
N ASN A 178 -27.06 -21.28 2.94
CA ASN A 178 -27.76 -21.69 4.15
C ASN A 178 -29.20 -22.14 3.84
N GLN A 179 -29.91 -21.45 2.96
CA GLN A 179 -31.23 -21.90 2.47
C GLN A 179 -31.15 -23.23 1.73
N LYS A 180 -30.13 -23.44 0.89
CA LYS A 180 -29.88 -24.74 0.25
C LYS A 180 -29.51 -25.84 1.25
N ALA A 181 -28.72 -25.50 2.27
CA ALA A 181 -28.37 -26.44 3.34
C ALA A 181 -29.60 -26.79 4.19
N ALA A 182 -30.45 -25.81 4.49
CA ALA A 182 -31.72 -26.02 5.19
C ALA A 182 -32.70 -26.84 4.35
N ALA A 183 -32.81 -26.58 3.05
CA ALA A 183 -33.63 -27.37 2.12
C ALA A 183 -33.12 -28.81 2.00
N LYS A 184 -31.80 -29.02 1.94
CA LYS A 184 -31.20 -30.37 2.01
C LYS A 184 -31.44 -31.07 3.35
N LYS A 185 -31.43 -30.31 4.45
CA LYS A 185 -31.73 -30.83 5.79
C LYS A 185 -33.20 -31.23 5.91
N ALA A 186 -34.11 -30.47 5.29
CA ALA A 186 -35.54 -30.75 5.22
C ALA A 186 -35.87 -31.92 4.28
N SER A 187 -35.07 -32.17 3.24
CA SER A 187 -35.27 -33.27 2.30
C SER A 187 -34.71 -34.63 2.77
N GLY A 188 -34.31 -34.77 4.04
CA GLY A 188 -33.86 -36.04 4.63
C GLY A 188 -32.50 -36.58 4.15
N VAL A 189 -31.86 -35.94 3.16
CA VAL A 189 -30.54 -36.37 2.64
C VAL A 189 -29.43 -35.80 3.50
N TRP A 190 -29.20 -36.42 4.67
CA TRP A 190 -28.01 -36.15 5.48
C TRP A 190 -26.79 -36.83 4.85
N SER A 191 -26.16 -36.13 3.89
CA SER A 191 -24.72 -36.26 3.73
C SER A 191 -24.10 -35.24 4.68
N THR A 192 -23.43 -35.73 5.72
CA THR A 192 -22.54 -34.95 6.57
C THR A 192 -21.41 -34.41 5.71
N THR A 193 -21.64 -33.32 4.97
CA THR A 193 -20.57 -32.61 4.29
C THR A 193 -19.77 -31.89 5.37
N MET A 194 -18.86 -32.63 6.03
CA MET A 194 -17.72 -32.07 6.72
C MET A 194 -17.13 -31.01 5.81
N VAL A 195 -16.92 -29.82 6.35
CA VAL A 195 -16.26 -28.73 5.61
C VAL A 195 -14.84 -29.21 5.32
N HIS A 196 -14.63 -29.81 4.16
CA HIS A 196 -13.31 -30.25 3.71
C HIS A 196 -12.46 -29.01 3.45
N VAL A 197 -11.53 -28.72 4.36
CA VAL A 197 -10.48 -27.72 4.13
C VAL A 197 -9.45 -28.37 3.20
N ASN A 198 -9.72 -28.33 1.89
CA ASN A 198 -8.94 -29.04 0.87
C ASN A 198 -7.49 -28.56 0.68
N PHE A 199 -7.05 -27.48 1.34
CA PHE A 199 -5.74 -26.89 1.09
C PHE A 199 -5.06 -26.39 2.37
N TYR A 200 -4.29 -27.27 3.02
CA TYR A 200 -3.33 -26.88 4.04
C TYR A 200 -2.05 -26.37 3.36
N ARG A 201 -1.95 -25.05 3.17
CA ARG A 201 -0.71 -24.42 2.70
C ARG A 201 0.04 -23.79 3.86
N ASN A 202 1.24 -24.29 4.13
CA ASN A 202 2.09 -23.76 5.19
C ASN A 202 2.74 -22.44 4.78
N TYR A 203 2.59 -21.41 5.63
CA TYR A 203 3.27 -20.12 5.47
C TYR A 203 4.10 -19.82 6.71
N GLY A 204 5.39 -19.55 6.52
CA GLY A 204 6.31 -19.21 7.60
C GLY A 204 6.69 -17.74 7.60
N LYS A 205 6.97 -17.19 8.79
CA LYS A 205 7.61 -15.87 8.92
C LYS A 205 9.08 -15.98 8.54
N THR A 206 9.58 -15.01 7.77
CA THR A 206 10.99 -14.99 7.31
C THR A 206 11.85 -13.93 8.00
N PHE A 207 11.27 -13.13 8.90
CA PHE A 207 11.98 -12.09 9.65
C PHE A 207 11.26 -11.79 10.96
N LYS A 208 11.97 -11.21 11.92
CA LYS A 208 11.42 -10.70 13.18
C LYS A 208 11.80 -9.23 13.31
N LYS A 209 10.91 -8.42 13.89
CA LYS A 209 11.20 -7.01 14.18
C LYS A 209 12.07 -6.90 15.45
N PRO A 210 12.97 -5.91 15.54
CA PRO A 210 13.71 -5.60 16.76
C PRO A 210 12.76 -5.35 17.95
N ARG A 211 13.18 -5.74 19.16
CA ARG A 211 12.40 -5.51 20.39
C ARG A 211 12.30 -4.02 20.73
N ARG A 212 13.42 -3.29 20.64
CA ARG A 212 13.53 -1.85 20.90
C ARG A 212 13.61 -1.07 19.59
N PRO A 213 12.53 -0.40 19.14
CA PRO A 213 12.48 0.19 17.80
C PRO A 213 13.37 1.42 17.58
N TYR A 214 13.71 2.17 18.63
CA TYR A 214 14.34 3.49 18.53
C TYR A 214 15.71 3.59 19.22
N GLU A 215 16.44 2.49 19.28
CA GLU A 215 17.81 2.46 19.76
C GLU A 215 18.78 3.02 18.70
N LYS A 216 19.45 4.13 19.03
CA LYS A 216 20.28 4.90 18.10
C LYS A 216 21.39 4.05 17.48
N GLU A 217 22.18 3.37 18.31
CA GLU A 217 23.30 2.52 17.87
C GLU A 217 22.87 1.46 16.87
N ARG A 218 21.75 0.77 17.15
CA ARG A 218 21.18 -0.22 16.21
C ARG A 218 20.73 0.45 14.92
N LEU A 219 20.08 1.61 14.99
CA LEU A 219 19.60 2.31 13.79
C LEU A 219 20.76 2.71 12.89
N ASP A 220 21.85 3.21 13.47
CA ASP A 220 23.05 3.66 12.76
C ASP A 220 23.82 2.47 12.16
N ALA A 221 24.02 1.39 12.93
CA ALA A 221 24.65 0.16 12.44
C ALA A 221 23.84 -0.48 11.30
N GLU A 222 22.51 -0.55 11.43
CA GLU A 222 21.64 -1.05 10.37
C GLU A 222 21.70 -0.15 9.12
N LEU A 223 21.79 1.17 9.29
CA LEU A 223 21.84 2.10 8.17
C LEU A 223 23.15 2.00 7.41
N LYS A 224 24.28 1.85 8.11
CA LYS A 224 25.60 1.58 7.52
C LYS A 224 25.55 0.34 6.62
N LEU A 225 25.06 -0.79 7.13
CA LEU A 225 24.94 -2.03 6.36
C LEU A 225 23.95 -1.92 5.19
N VAL A 226 22.83 -1.20 5.37
CA VAL A 226 21.87 -0.97 4.29
C VAL A 226 22.47 -0.15 3.16
N GLY A 227 23.29 0.86 3.49
CA GLY A 227 24.00 1.69 2.53
C GLY A 227 25.07 0.90 1.77
N GLU A 228 25.98 0.26 2.50
CA GLU A 228 27.11 -0.50 1.95
C GLU A 228 26.66 -1.60 0.99
N TYR A 229 25.65 -2.38 1.36
CA TYR A 229 25.15 -3.50 0.58
C TYR A 229 23.99 -3.14 -0.37
N GLY A 230 23.62 -1.86 -0.47
CA GLY A 230 22.56 -1.37 -1.35
C GLY A 230 21.20 -2.05 -1.12
N LEU A 231 20.80 -2.21 0.14
CA LEU A 231 19.55 -2.85 0.51
C LEU A 231 18.36 -1.88 0.31
N ARG A 232 17.22 -2.39 -0.19
CA ARG A 232 16.03 -1.54 -0.39
C ARG A 232 15.38 -1.10 0.93
N CYS A 233 15.43 -1.96 1.95
CA CYS A 233 14.76 -1.72 3.22
C CYS A 233 15.38 -2.55 4.35
N LYS A 234 15.22 -2.08 5.59
CA LYS A 234 15.64 -2.79 6.81
C LYS A 234 15.06 -4.20 6.95
N ARG A 235 13.93 -4.48 6.30
CA ARG A 235 13.35 -5.84 6.27
C ARG A 235 14.28 -6.86 5.60
N GLU A 236 15.06 -6.47 4.59
CA GLU A 236 16.04 -7.37 3.97
C GLU A 236 17.13 -7.74 4.97
N LEU A 237 17.62 -6.77 5.73
CA LEU A 237 18.58 -6.99 6.80
C LEU A 237 18.00 -7.90 7.90
N TRP A 238 16.77 -7.64 8.35
CA TRP A 238 16.09 -8.44 9.37
C TRP A 238 15.82 -9.89 8.92
N ARG A 239 15.71 -10.15 7.62
CA ARG A 239 15.61 -11.53 7.10
C ARG A 239 16.93 -12.27 7.29
N VAL A 240 18.05 -11.63 6.98
CA VAL A 240 19.38 -12.21 7.16
C VAL A 240 19.66 -12.45 8.64
N GLN A 241 19.41 -11.45 9.49
CA GLN A 241 19.53 -11.59 10.95
C GLN A 241 18.67 -12.73 11.50
N TYR A 242 17.44 -12.89 11.01
CA TYR A 242 16.56 -13.98 11.43
C TYR A 242 17.10 -15.35 11.03
N VAL A 243 17.62 -15.49 9.81
CA VAL A 243 18.25 -16.74 9.34
C VAL A 243 19.50 -17.06 10.17
N LEU A 244 20.37 -16.07 10.38
CA LEU A 244 21.59 -16.21 11.19
C LEU A 244 21.25 -16.59 12.64
N SER A 245 20.24 -15.96 13.24
CA SER A 245 19.76 -16.30 14.58
C SER A 245 19.28 -17.76 14.67
N ARG A 246 18.56 -18.26 13.66
CA ARG A 246 18.13 -19.67 13.60
C ARG A 246 19.33 -20.63 13.47
N ILE A 247 20.28 -20.31 12.59
CA ILE A 247 21.49 -21.11 12.39
C ILE A 247 22.31 -21.18 13.68
N ARG A 248 22.57 -20.04 14.34
CA ARG A 248 23.28 -19.99 15.62
C ARG A 248 22.54 -20.70 16.74
N ASN A 249 21.20 -20.64 16.76
CA ASN A 249 20.43 -21.37 17.75
C ASN A 249 20.55 -22.89 17.57
N ASN A 250 20.49 -23.36 16.32
CA ASN A 250 20.70 -24.77 16.02
C ASN A 250 22.12 -25.21 16.41
N ALA A 251 23.15 -24.42 16.05
CA ALA A 251 24.53 -24.72 16.45
C ALA A 251 24.70 -24.79 17.98
N ARG A 252 24.13 -23.84 18.74
CA ARG A 252 24.15 -23.88 20.21
C ARG A 252 23.50 -25.13 20.78
N MET A 253 22.35 -25.55 20.25
CA MET A 253 21.66 -26.77 20.69
C MET A 253 22.45 -28.05 20.35
N LEU A 254 23.24 -28.03 19.27
CA LEU A 254 24.07 -29.18 18.90
C LEU A 254 25.34 -29.24 19.74
N LEU A 255 25.94 -28.09 20.08
CA LEU A 255 27.14 -28.00 20.92
C LEU A 255 26.89 -28.41 22.38
N THR A 256 25.65 -28.33 22.87
CA THR A 256 25.29 -28.84 24.20
C THR A 256 25.20 -30.35 24.28
N LEU A 257 25.10 -31.04 23.14
CA LEU A 257 25.05 -32.51 23.10
C LEU A 257 26.47 -33.08 23.08
N ASP A 258 26.63 -34.31 23.56
CA ASP A 258 27.90 -35.03 23.47
C ASP A 258 28.33 -35.24 21.99
N GLU A 259 29.64 -35.28 21.75
CA GLU A 259 30.24 -35.41 20.42
C GLU A 259 29.82 -36.69 19.70
N LYS A 260 29.60 -37.78 20.44
CA LYS A 260 29.18 -39.07 19.88
C LYS A 260 27.66 -39.18 19.69
N ASN A 261 26.89 -38.15 20.06
CA ASN A 261 25.45 -38.20 19.92
C ASN A 261 25.06 -38.24 18.42
N PRO A 262 24.21 -39.21 17.99
CA PRO A 262 23.85 -39.37 16.58
C PRO A 262 23.22 -38.11 15.97
N ARG A 263 22.48 -37.34 16.78
CA ARG A 263 21.87 -36.08 16.34
C ARG A 263 22.92 -35.00 16.08
N ARG A 264 23.97 -34.91 16.93
CA ARG A 264 25.06 -33.94 16.75
C ARG A 264 25.87 -34.26 15.49
N ILE A 265 26.18 -35.52 15.28
CA ILE A 265 26.92 -35.99 14.10
C ILE A 265 26.12 -35.65 12.83
N PHE A 266 24.86 -36.10 12.74
CA PHE A 266 24.06 -35.93 11.53
C PHE A 266 23.65 -34.47 11.26
N GLU A 267 23.01 -33.80 12.22
CA GLU A 267 22.55 -32.42 12.02
C GLU A 267 23.72 -31.43 11.96
N GLY A 268 24.78 -31.67 12.73
CA GLY A 268 25.99 -30.83 12.74
C GLY A 268 26.72 -30.87 11.41
N GLU A 269 26.97 -32.06 10.87
CA GLU A 269 27.61 -32.22 9.58
C GLU A 269 26.74 -31.66 8.44
N ALA A 270 25.42 -31.87 8.48
CA ALA A 270 24.50 -31.27 7.52
C ALA A 270 24.51 -29.74 7.57
N LEU A 271 24.68 -29.14 8.76
CA LEU A 271 24.81 -27.70 8.92
C LEU A 271 26.13 -27.18 8.32
N LEU A 272 27.26 -27.82 8.63
CA LEU A 272 28.58 -27.47 8.12
C LEU A 272 28.65 -27.58 6.58
N ARG A 273 28.18 -28.70 6.01
CA ARG A 273 28.09 -28.87 4.55
C ARG A 273 27.31 -27.74 3.88
N ARG A 274 26.23 -27.26 4.52
CA ARG A 274 25.44 -26.14 4.01
C ARG A 274 26.21 -24.83 4.05
N MET A 275 26.95 -24.57 5.15
CA MET A 275 27.74 -23.35 5.28
C MET A 275 28.87 -23.29 4.24
N ASN A 276 29.59 -24.39 4.04
CA ASN A 276 30.66 -24.49 3.03
C ASN A 276 30.12 -24.34 1.61
N ARG A 277 28.99 -24.99 1.28
CA ARG A 277 28.36 -24.89 -0.04
C ARG A 277 28.00 -23.45 -0.43
N TYR A 278 27.63 -22.63 0.55
CA TYR A 278 27.33 -21.21 0.33
C TYR A 278 28.57 -20.31 0.49
N GLY A 279 29.72 -20.84 0.87
CA GLY A 279 30.95 -20.08 1.11
C GLY A 279 30.84 -19.14 2.29
N LEU A 280 30.12 -19.54 3.34
CA LEU A 280 30.01 -18.79 4.59
C LEU A 280 31.12 -19.13 5.57
N LEU A 281 31.65 -20.35 5.48
CA LEU A 281 32.83 -20.83 6.19
C LEU A 281 33.88 -21.22 5.15
N ASP A 282 35.14 -21.06 5.54
CA ASP A 282 36.29 -21.56 4.78
C ASP A 282 36.51 -23.06 5.05
N GLU A 283 37.23 -23.74 4.16
CA GLU A 283 37.50 -25.18 4.29
C GLU A 283 38.30 -25.53 5.55
N SER A 284 39.11 -24.59 6.03
CA SER A 284 39.84 -24.68 7.30
C SER A 284 38.93 -24.59 8.54
N GLN A 285 37.74 -24.01 8.40
CA GLN A 285 36.81 -23.67 9.50
C GLN A 285 35.68 -24.69 9.66
N ASN A 286 36.00 -25.98 9.58
CA ASN A 286 35.03 -27.09 9.64
C ASN A 286 34.62 -27.51 11.07
N LYS A 287 34.33 -26.54 11.94
CA LYS A 287 33.82 -26.78 13.31
C LYS A 287 32.57 -25.97 13.59
N LEU A 288 31.69 -26.50 14.45
CA LEU A 288 30.43 -25.83 14.82
C LEU A 288 30.66 -24.49 15.54
N ASP A 289 31.81 -24.30 16.20
CA ASP A 289 32.14 -23.06 16.91
C ASP A 289 32.25 -21.86 15.95
N TYR A 290 32.80 -22.07 14.75
CA TYR A 290 32.89 -21.02 13.73
C TYR A 290 31.50 -20.57 13.23
N VAL A 291 30.50 -21.45 13.29
CA VAL A 291 29.11 -21.10 12.94
C VAL A 291 28.54 -20.05 13.92
N LEU A 292 28.99 -20.06 15.19
CA LEU A 292 28.58 -19.05 16.17
C LEU A 292 29.18 -17.67 15.85
N ALA A 293 30.39 -17.63 15.33
CA ALA A 293 31.11 -16.41 14.97
C ALA A 293 30.57 -15.71 13.70
N LEU A 294 29.79 -16.39 12.86
CA LEU A 294 29.27 -15.84 11.59
C LEU A 294 28.56 -14.50 11.75
N THR A 295 28.98 -13.47 11.04
CA THR A 295 28.36 -12.15 11.10
C THR A 295 27.28 -11.98 10.01
N VAL A 296 26.62 -10.82 9.99
CA VAL A 296 25.57 -10.53 9.00
C VAL A 296 26.19 -10.24 7.63
N GLU A 297 27.38 -9.66 7.64
CA GLU A 297 28.21 -9.32 6.50
C GLU A 297 28.54 -10.58 5.69
N ASN A 298 28.95 -11.69 6.33
CA ASN A 298 29.21 -12.97 5.64
C ASN A 298 28.04 -13.37 4.73
N PHE A 299 26.79 -13.21 5.18
CA PHE A 299 25.62 -13.54 4.37
C PHE A 299 25.33 -12.50 3.29
N LEU A 300 25.53 -11.22 3.59
CA LEU A 300 25.28 -10.15 2.63
C LEU A 300 26.28 -10.20 1.48
N GLU A 301 27.53 -10.57 1.72
CA GLU A 301 28.56 -10.75 0.69
C GLU A 301 28.26 -11.89 -0.28
N ARG A 302 27.58 -12.95 0.18
CA ARG A 302 27.19 -14.11 -0.66
C ARG A 302 25.93 -13.89 -1.49
N ARG A 303 25.33 -12.69 -1.44
CA ARG A 303 24.16 -12.36 -2.29
C ARG A 303 24.60 -12.16 -3.73
N LEU A 304 23.71 -12.50 -4.67
CA LEU A 304 23.95 -12.26 -6.10
C LEU A 304 24.25 -10.79 -6.38
N GLN A 305 23.59 -9.87 -5.67
CA GLN A 305 23.79 -8.43 -5.82
C GLN A 305 25.25 -7.99 -5.54
N THR A 306 25.83 -8.45 -4.44
CA THR A 306 27.22 -8.13 -4.07
C THR A 306 28.21 -8.83 -4.97
N LEU A 307 27.97 -10.10 -5.29
CA LEU A 307 28.88 -10.87 -6.14
C LEU A 307 28.97 -10.26 -7.54
N VAL A 308 27.84 -9.85 -8.14
CA VAL A 308 27.83 -9.15 -9.44
C VAL A 308 28.62 -7.84 -9.39
N PHE A 309 28.55 -7.11 -8.27
CA PHE A 309 29.33 -5.89 -8.08
C PHE A 309 30.83 -6.19 -7.90
N LYS A 310 31.19 -7.14 -7.03
CA LYS A 310 32.57 -7.58 -6.79
C LYS A 310 33.22 -8.18 -8.05
N SER A 311 32.44 -8.83 -8.91
CA SER A 311 32.91 -9.34 -10.22
C SER A 311 33.07 -8.27 -11.30
N GLY A 312 32.82 -6.98 -11.00
CA GLY A 312 33.04 -5.88 -11.94
C GLY A 312 31.98 -5.71 -13.04
N MET A 313 30.93 -6.54 -13.07
CA MET A 313 29.86 -6.44 -14.08
C MET A 313 28.99 -5.18 -13.93
N ALA A 314 29.02 -4.54 -12.77
CA ALA A 314 28.22 -3.37 -12.46
C ALA A 314 29.07 -2.27 -11.81
N LYS A 315 28.87 -1.03 -12.25
CA LYS A 315 29.52 0.18 -11.70
C LYS A 315 29.27 0.43 -10.21
N SER A 316 28.13 0.00 -9.67
CA SER A 316 27.76 0.20 -8.26
C SER A 316 26.85 -0.92 -7.78
N ILE A 317 26.74 -1.07 -6.46
CA ILE A 317 25.85 -2.08 -5.88
C ILE A 317 24.37 -1.86 -6.23
N HIS A 318 23.97 -0.60 -6.43
CA HIS A 318 22.64 -0.26 -6.91
C HIS A 318 22.46 -0.59 -8.39
N HIS A 319 23.51 -0.38 -9.21
CA HIS A 319 23.49 -0.79 -10.62
C HIS A 319 23.37 -2.32 -10.76
N ALA A 320 24.12 -3.09 -9.95
CA ALA A 320 24.00 -4.55 -9.92
C ALA A 320 22.56 -4.99 -9.63
N ARG A 321 21.90 -4.33 -8.67
CA ARG A 321 20.50 -4.62 -8.33
C ARG A 321 19.55 -4.37 -9.50
N VAL A 322 19.76 -3.29 -10.26
CA VAL A 322 18.96 -2.95 -11.45
C VAL A 322 19.16 -4.01 -12.54
N LEU A 323 20.40 -4.40 -12.84
CA LEU A 323 20.71 -5.42 -13.85
C LEU A 323 20.05 -6.76 -13.53
N ILE A 324 20.11 -7.21 -12.28
CA ILE A 324 19.43 -8.44 -11.82
C ILE A 324 17.92 -8.31 -12.01
N ARG A 325 17.30 -7.22 -11.54
CA ARG A 325 15.85 -7.03 -11.62
C ARG A 325 15.34 -6.93 -13.06
N GLN A 326 16.13 -6.37 -13.96
CA GLN A 326 15.85 -6.28 -15.39
C GLN A 326 16.17 -7.57 -16.16
N ARG A 327 16.60 -8.64 -15.46
CA ARG A 327 16.86 -9.97 -16.03
C ARG A 327 18.05 -10.00 -16.98
N HIS A 328 19.06 -9.16 -16.74
CA HIS A 328 20.29 -9.14 -17.53
C HIS A 328 21.32 -10.17 -17.07
N ILE A 329 21.16 -10.75 -15.87
CA ILE A 329 22.15 -11.62 -15.25
C ILE A 329 21.62 -13.04 -15.14
N ARG A 330 22.46 -14.01 -15.48
CA ARG A 330 22.23 -15.44 -15.28
C ARG A 330 23.23 -16.02 -14.29
N VAL A 331 22.83 -17.11 -13.64
CA VAL A 331 23.70 -17.95 -12.83
C VAL A 331 23.63 -19.35 -13.42
N GLY A 332 24.73 -19.81 -14.02
CA GLY A 332 24.73 -20.98 -14.89
C GLY A 332 23.85 -20.72 -16.13
N ARG A 333 22.88 -21.60 -16.37
CA ARG A 333 21.93 -21.47 -17.50
C ARG A 333 20.70 -20.61 -17.16
N GLN A 334 20.41 -20.40 -15.88
CA GLN A 334 19.17 -19.79 -15.42
C GLN A 334 19.30 -18.27 -15.27
N VAL A 335 18.38 -17.51 -15.86
CA VAL A 335 18.26 -16.07 -15.61
C VAL A 335 17.67 -15.83 -14.22
N VAL A 336 18.37 -15.07 -13.37
CA VAL A 336 17.97 -14.81 -11.98
C VAL A 336 17.53 -13.36 -11.84
N ASN A 337 16.32 -13.15 -11.31
CA ASN A 337 15.72 -11.81 -11.14
C ASN A 337 15.55 -11.37 -9.68
N ILE A 338 16.17 -12.10 -8.75
CA ILE A 338 16.10 -11.89 -7.30
C ILE A 338 17.49 -11.46 -6.78
N PRO A 339 17.68 -10.19 -6.37
CA PRO A 339 18.96 -9.72 -5.83
C PRO A 339 19.35 -10.37 -4.49
N SER A 340 18.39 -10.96 -3.77
CA SER A 340 18.63 -11.68 -2.51
C SER A 340 18.96 -13.17 -2.72
N PHE A 341 19.19 -13.61 -3.94
CA PHE A 341 19.61 -14.98 -4.22
C PHE A 341 20.98 -15.23 -3.61
N MET A 342 21.11 -16.28 -2.78
CA MET A 342 22.41 -16.68 -2.21
C MET A 342 23.12 -17.60 -3.20
N VAL A 343 24.28 -17.17 -3.69
CA VAL A 343 25.01 -17.92 -4.71
C VAL A 343 25.94 -18.93 -4.05
N ARG A 344 25.84 -20.18 -4.50
CA ARG A 344 26.74 -21.27 -4.09
C ARG A 344 28.14 -21.03 -4.66
N VAL A 345 29.16 -21.56 -3.99
CA VAL A 345 30.57 -21.41 -4.42
C VAL A 345 30.76 -21.93 -5.86
N ASP A 346 30.24 -23.12 -6.18
CA ASP A 346 30.36 -23.71 -7.52
C ASP A 346 29.66 -22.87 -8.61
N SER A 347 28.53 -22.26 -8.26
CA SER A 347 27.74 -21.44 -9.18
C SER A 347 28.31 -20.04 -9.38
N GLN A 348 29.23 -19.60 -8.51
CA GLN A 348 29.81 -18.27 -8.57
C GLN A 348 30.65 -18.05 -9.84
N LYS A 349 31.37 -19.08 -10.30
CA LYS A 349 32.16 -19.04 -11.55
C LYS A 349 31.28 -18.87 -12.80
N HIS A 350 29.99 -19.14 -12.68
CA HIS A 350 29.03 -19.17 -13.78
C HIS A 350 28.07 -17.98 -13.74
N ILE A 351 28.45 -16.87 -13.10
CA ILE A 351 27.67 -15.63 -13.12
C ILE A 351 28.08 -14.86 -14.37
N ASP A 352 27.15 -14.65 -15.29
CA ASP A 352 27.39 -13.93 -16.55
C ASP A 352 26.17 -13.10 -16.95
N PHE A 353 26.32 -12.27 -17.99
CA PHE A 353 25.16 -11.71 -18.68
C PHE A 353 24.34 -12.81 -19.36
N SER A 354 23.01 -12.64 -19.38
CA SER A 354 22.11 -13.51 -20.11
C SER A 354 22.36 -13.36 -21.61
N LEU A 355 22.38 -14.48 -22.36
CA LEU A 355 22.50 -14.48 -23.82
C LEU A 355 21.36 -13.71 -24.49
N THR A 356 20.18 -13.68 -23.87
CA THR A 356 19.02 -12.93 -24.36
C THR A 356 19.10 -11.43 -24.05
N SER A 357 20.04 -11.02 -23.19
CA SER A 357 20.23 -9.63 -22.81
C SER A 357 20.97 -8.88 -23.90
N PRO A 358 20.66 -7.58 -24.13
CA PRO A 358 21.49 -6.73 -24.98
C PRO A 358 22.98 -6.72 -24.60
N PHE A 359 23.31 -6.99 -23.35
CA PHE A 359 24.68 -7.04 -22.84
C PHE A 359 25.39 -8.38 -23.07
N GLY A 360 24.65 -9.45 -23.40
CA GLY A 360 25.18 -10.79 -23.62
C GLY A 360 25.06 -11.26 -25.08
N GLY A 361 25.01 -10.33 -26.03
CA GLY A 361 24.85 -10.62 -27.48
C GLY A 361 23.40 -10.71 -27.96
N GLY A 362 22.42 -10.47 -27.08
CA GLY A 362 21.01 -10.46 -27.43
C GLY A 362 20.56 -9.21 -28.18
N ARG A 363 19.31 -9.23 -28.66
CA ARG A 363 18.72 -8.15 -29.45
C ARG A 363 18.76 -6.80 -28.69
N PRO A 364 19.16 -5.69 -29.34
CA PRO A 364 19.15 -4.36 -28.74
C PRO A 364 17.78 -3.96 -28.15
N GLY A 365 17.83 -3.28 -27.00
CA GLY A 365 16.65 -2.80 -26.30
C GLY A 365 15.81 -1.79 -27.10
N ARG A 366 14.58 -1.55 -26.65
CA ARG A 366 13.58 -0.70 -27.35
C ARG A 366 14.12 0.69 -27.72
N VAL A 367 14.76 1.38 -26.77
CA VAL A 367 15.27 2.75 -26.99
C VAL A 367 16.42 2.74 -27.98
N LYS A 368 17.41 1.85 -27.81
CA LYS A 368 18.53 1.71 -28.76
C LYS A 368 18.02 1.41 -30.17
N ARG A 369 17.02 0.52 -30.30
CA ARG A 369 16.38 0.22 -31.58
C ARG A 369 15.60 1.39 -32.16
N LYS A 370 14.89 2.18 -31.34
CA LYS A 370 14.20 3.41 -31.79
C LYS A 370 15.21 4.44 -32.29
N ASN A 371 16.32 4.62 -31.57
CA ASN A 371 17.36 5.57 -31.94
C ASN A 371 18.10 5.12 -33.21
N GLN A 372 18.40 3.82 -33.35
CA GLN A 372 18.95 3.27 -34.60
C GLN A 372 18.01 3.48 -35.78
N LYS A 373 16.70 3.27 -35.60
CA LYS A 373 15.71 3.57 -36.65
C LYS A 373 15.63 5.06 -36.99
N ALA A 374 15.67 5.93 -35.99
CA ALA A 374 15.66 7.38 -36.19
C ALA A 374 16.95 7.85 -36.90
N ALA A 375 18.10 7.31 -36.53
CA ALA A 375 19.37 7.57 -37.19
C ALA A 375 19.38 7.06 -38.64
N ALA A 376 18.85 5.86 -38.90
CA ALA A 376 18.71 5.32 -40.24
C ALA A 376 17.79 6.19 -41.12
N LYS A 377 16.65 6.66 -40.57
CA LYS A 377 15.76 7.60 -41.27
C LYS A 377 16.41 8.95 -41.58
N LYS A 378 17.22 9.48 -40.66
CA LYS A 378 17.99 10.71 -40.90
C LYS A 378 19.08 10.50 -41.95
N ALA A 379 19.72 9.34 -41.96
CA ALA A 379 20.75 9.00 -42.93
C ALA A 379 20.17 8.71 -44.34
N SER A 380 18.91 8.31 -44.44
CA SER A 380 18.22 8.05 -45.71
C SER A 380 17.58 9.30 -46.34
N GLY A 381 17.92 10.51 -45.91
CA GLY A 381 17.61 11.75 -46.64
C GLY A 381 16.12 12.07 -46.84
N GLY A 382 15.25 11.72 -45.90
CA GLY A 382 13.84 12.14 -45.96
C GLY A 382 13.65 13.58 -45.51
N ASP A 383 14.16 14.52 -46.31
CA ASP A 383 13.78 15.94 -46.30
C ASP A 383 13.11 16.17 -47.66
N GLY A 384 11.80 15.91 -47.69
CA GLY A 384 10.98 15.88 -48.89
C GLY A 384 9.52 15.95 -48.46
N ASP A 385 9.14 17.15 -48.04
CA ASP A 385 7.81 17.74 -48.10
C ASP A 385 8.15 19.24 -48.32
N GLU A 386 8.53 19.64 -49.54
CA GLU A 386 7.59 20.12 -50.56
C GLU A 386 6.55 21.08 -49.95
N GLU A 387 6.84 22.35 -50.18
CA GLU A 387 5.88 23.43 -50.27
C GLU A 387 4.72 22.98 -51.18
N ASP A 388 3.53 22.86 -50.60
CA ASP A 388 2.24 22.98 -51.30
C ASP A 388 1.42 23.94 -50.40
N GLU A 389 1.37 25.25 -50.65
CA GLU A 389 0.54 25.93 -51.68
C GLU A 389 -0.90 25.37 -51.76
N GLU A 390 -1.76 25.76 -50.82
CA GLU A 390 -2.98 26.59 -50.99
C GLU A 390 -3.83 26.66 -49.71
#